data_AF-A0A1Y6IWS2-F1
#
_entry.id   AF-A0A1Y6IWS2-F1
#
_cell.length_a   1.000
_cell.length_b   1.000
_cell.length_c   1.000
_cell.angle_alpha   90.00
_cell.angle_beta   90.00
_cell.angle_gamma   90.00
#
_symmetry.space_group_name_H-M   'P 1'
#
loop_
_entity.id
_entity.type
_entity.pdbx_description
1 polymer ?
#
loop_
_entity_poly.entity_id
_entity_poly.type
_entity_poly.pdbx_seq_one_letter_code
_entity_poly.pdbx_strand_id
1 'polypeptide(L)'
;MKKKTQRQWLGLKTKRALQCRTSGSVLTAFAVFSIPFMSAVAGTAGVSHQVDIASDWGVGYCANLTVTNNNGSAVNNWEVDVNIGGTVTSLWNAAWTQDGNIAHVSGSGQYTTLQAGQSTSQIGFCANRSADGGDDGSSGGDDGSSGSDPSDGGSSAGLAKNGDVENGLTNWSSTSGDVVRTTQDSHNGAASVLISNRTASWHGITFKPDPLSNGKKYNASVWVKLAPGTSDTTIILTGKRTDDADTSTTNEYVRIATVKATDYQWTELKGSYSQTGTPFQHFIIESDSSSVSYYADDFTLEEAGDADNSGGGSSDGGSSSGGKKFVGNITTSGQVRSDFSKYWNQITPENEGKWGSVERTRDVYNWSGVDAAYNYAKQHNIPFKQHTFVWGSQYPNWITSLSASEQAAEIEEWIHDFCSRYPDVDIIDVVNEATPGHAPAAFAKNAFGDDWVTQSFRLARKYCPNATLVLNDYNVLSWNTDEFIAMAKPAVQAGVVDAIGLQAHGLENFSTSRLKANLDKVIALGLPIYISEYDVAKTDDQAQLDVMKAQFPLFYNSDAVAGITLWGYVDGKTWRDGTGLIYDDGTQRPAMQWLMNYLGR
;
A
#
# COMPACT_ATOMS: atom_id res chain seq x y z
N MET A 1 -37.78 -48.21 -15.74
CA MET A 1 -37.81 -49.42 -14.88
C MET A 1 -36.55 -50.26 -15.12
N LYS A 2 -36.00 -50.81 -14.04
CA LYS A 2 -34.58 -51.14 -13.76
C LYS A 2 -34.00 -52.33 -14.57
N LYS A 3 -32.71 -52.24 -14.93
CA LYS A 3 -31.76 -53.37 -15.12
C LYS A 3 -30.40 -52.92 -14.55
N LYS A 4 -29.93 -53.55 -13.45
CA LYS A 4 -28.99 -54.70 -13.39
C LYS A 4 -27.56 -54.28 -13.81
N THR A 5 -26.44 -54.55 -13.13
CA THR A 5 -26.09 -55.26 -11.87
C THR A 5 -24.60 -54.97 -11.62
N GLN A 6 -24.18 -54.97 -10.36
CA GLN A 6 -22.78 -54.96 -9.92
C GLN A 6 -21.98 -56.22 -10.34
N ARG A 7 -20.65 -56.08 -10.51
CA ARG A 7 -19.62 -56.71 -9.64
C ARG A 7 -18.19 -56.36 -10.11
N GLN A 8 -17.38 -55.88 -9.16
CA GLN A 8 -15.91 -55.80 -9.21
C GLN A 8 -15.28 -57.20 -9.07
N TRP A 9 -14.03 -57.38 -9.54
CA TRP A 9 -12.86 -57.72 -8.71
C TRP A 9 -11.54 -57.76 -9.53
N LEU A 10 -10.45 -57.49 -8.82
CA LEU A 10 -9.05 -57.22 -9.20
C LEU A 10 -8.32 -58.30 -10.05
N GLY A 11 -7.23 -57.88 -10.74
CA GLY A 11 -5.98 -58.65 -10.71
C GLY A 11 -5.03 -58.60 -11.91
N LEU A 12 -3.80 -58.11 -11.63
CA LEU A 12 -2.49 -58.46 -12.20
C LEU A 12 -1.90 -57.78 -13.46
N LYS A 13 -0.68 -57.26 -13.23
CA LYS A 13 0.36 -56.77 -14.14
C LYS A 13 0.98 -57.89 -14.98
N THR A 14 1.42 -57.57 -16.20
CA THR A 14 2.56 -58.25 -16.85
C THR A 14 3.35 -57.30 -17.77
N LYS A 15 4.68 -57.43 -17.70
CA LYS A 15 5.71 -56.73 -18.47
C LYS A 15 5.72 -57.15 -19.95
N ARG A 16 6.16 -56.26 -20.85
CA ARG A 16 6.95 -56.65 -22.03
C ARG A 16 7.91 -55.53 -22.45
N ALA A 17 9.19 -55.86 -22.48
CA ALA A 17 10.25 -55.11 -23.13
C ALA A 17 10.29 -55.48 -24.63
N LEU A 18 10.68 -54.54 -25.49
CA LEU A 18 11.14 -54.83 -26.85
C LEU A 18 12.41 -54.03 -27.12
N GLN A 19 13.44 -54.75 -27.56
CA GLN A 19 14.74 -54.26 -27.98
C GLN A 19 14.90 -54.76 -29.42
N CYS A 20 15.26 -53.90 -30.37
CA CYS A 20 15.77 -54.33 -31.68
C CYS A 20 16.76 -53.31 -32.23
N ARG A 21 17.82 -53.82 -32.88
CA ARG A 21 19.07 -53.16 -33.26
C ARG A 21 19.07 -52.71 -34.74
N THR A 22 19.75 -51.57 -34.97
CA THR A 22 20.68 -51.18 -36.06
C THR A 22 20.33 -51.40 -37.54
N SER A 23 20.45 -50.34 -38.35
CA SER A 23 21.48 -50.16 -39.40
C SER A 23 21.25 -48.87 -40.22
N GLY A 24 22.33 -48.21 -40.68
CA GLY A 24 22.33 -47.39 -41.90
C GLY A 24 22.72 -45.93 -41.75
N SER A 25 24.01 -45.62 -41.97
CA SER A 25 24.55 -44.27 -42.11
C SER A 25 24.11 -43.58 -43.41
N VAL A 26 23.74 -42.30 -43.35
CA VAL A 26 23.94 -41.33 -44.45
C VAL A 26 24.40 -40.01 -43.83
N LEU A 27 25.58 -39.55 -44.24
CA LEU A 27 26.16 -38.26 -43.90
C LEU A 27 25.22 -37.12 -44.28
N THR A 28 24.92 -36.24 -43.32
CA THR A 28 24.64 -34.83 -43.61
C THR A 28 25.43 -34.01 -42.61
N ALA A 29 26.36 -33.20 -43.11
CA ALA A 29 27.20 -32.35 -42.30
C ALA A 29 26.35 -31.25 -41.65
N PHE A 30 26.13 -31.35 -40.34
CA PHE A 30 25.83 -30.18 -39.52
C PHE A 30 27.14 -29.76 -38.87
N ALA A 31 27.63 -28.60 -39.29
CA ALA A 31 28.64 -27.87 -38.54
C ALA A 31 28.05 -27.56 -37.17
N VAL A 32 28.47 -28.31 -36.15
CA VAL A 32 28.32 -27.89 -34.77
C VAL A 32 29.28 -26.73 -34.62
N PHE A 33 28.78 -25.51 -34.81
CA PHE A 33 29.37 -24.38 -34.10
C PHE A 33 29.16 -24.70 -32.63
N SER A 34 30.21 -25.19 -31.96
CA SER A 34 30.35 -24.96 -30.53
C SER A 34 30.33 -23.46 -30.36
N ILE A 35 29.14 -22.93 -30.07
CA ILE A 35 29.03 -21.65 -29.38
C ILE A 35 29.84 -21.88 -28.10
N PRO A 36 30.93 -21.13 -27.86
CA PRO A 36 31.55 -21.18 -26.56
C PRO A 36 30.42 -20.84 -25.60
N PHE A 37 30.11 -21.74 -24.66
CA PHE A 37 29.43 -21.31 -23.46
C PHE A 37 30.24 -20.11 -22.97
N MET A 38 29.71 -18.90 -23.15
CA MET A 38 30.09 -17.79 -22.30
C MET A 38 29.65 -18.24 -20.93
N SER A 39 30.61 -18.84 -20.23
CA SER A 39 30.53 -19.00 -18.79
C SER A 39 30.23 -17.59 -18.30
N ALA A 40 29.09 -17.40 -17.64
CA ALA A 40 28.90 -16.22 -16.82
C ALA A 40 30.08 -16.21 -15.86
N VAL A 41 31.04 -15.32 -16.09
CA VAL A 41 32.18 -15.21 -15.20
C VAL A 41 31.64 -14.49 -13.98
N ALA A 42 31.21 -15.28 -12.99
CA ALA A 42 30.86 -14.75 -11.69
C ALA A 42 32.07 -13.94 -11.19
N GLY A 43 31.83 -12.70 -10.77
CA GLY A 43 32.87 -11.78 -10.32
C GLY A 43 33.85 -12.40 -9.32
N THR A 44 35.05 -11.85 -9.26
CA THR A 44 36.12 -12.41 -8.43
C THR A 44 35.71 -12.44 -6.96
N ALA A 45 35.76 -13.63 -6.35
CA ALA A 45 35.33 -13.84 -4.97
C ALA A 45 36.06 -12.88 -4.00
N GLY A 46 35.28 -12.22 -3.14
CA GLY A 46 35.80 -11.25 -2.17
C GLY A 46 36.20 -9.90 -2.77
N VAL A 47 35.95 -9.64 -4.06
CA VAL A 47 36.05 -8.31 -4.66
C VAL A 47 34.66 -7.69 -4.77
N SER A 48 34.48 -6.50 -4.21
CA SER A 48 33.24 -5.72 -4.32
C SER A 48 33.45 -4.51 -5.21
N HIS A 49 32.36 -3.92 -5.68
CA HIS A 49 32.39 -2.67 -6.43
C HIS A 49 31.28 -1.71 -5.99
N GLN A 50 31.49 -0.42 -6.27
CA GLN A 50 30.55 0.67 -6.06
C GLN A 50 30.59 1.61 -7.25
N VAL A 51 29.42 2.06 -7.72
CA VAL A 51 29.29 3.03 -8.81
C VAL A 51 28.79 4.34 -8.24
N ASP A 52 29.53 5.41 -8.45
CA ASP A 52 29.18 6.77 -8.04
C ASP A 52 28.99 7.63 -9.30
N ILE A 53 27.75 8.04 -9.59
CA ILE A 53 27.44 8.89 -10.75
C ILE A 53 28.09 10.26 -10.55
N ALA A 54 29.01 10.61 -11.43
CA ALA A 54 29.78 11.85 -11.38
C ALA A 54 29.11 12.99 -12.17
N SER A 55 28.35 12.66 -13.22
CA SER A 55 27.59 13.61 -14.04
C SER A 55 26.41 12.90 -14.71
N ASP A 56 25.26 13.54 -14.73
CA ASP A 56 24.02 13.00 -15.32
C ASP A 56 23.32 14.09 -16.14
N TRP A 57 22.91 13.75 -17.36
CA TRP A 57 22.20 14.67 -18.26
C TRP A 57 20.89 14.07 -18.79
N GLY A 58 20.28 13.15 -18.04
CA GLY A 58 18.99 12.54 -18.34
C GLY A 58 19.08 11.40 -19.34
N VAL A 59 19.52 11.67 -20.58
CA VAL A 59 19.66 10.64 -21.63
C VAL A 59 20.99 9.87 -21.56
N GLY A 60 21.89 10.27 -20.68
CA GLY A 60 23.15 9.58 -20.41
C GLY A 60 23.82 10.07 -19.13
N TYR A 61 24.87 9.39 -18.71
CA TYR A 61 25.61 9.71 -17.48
C TYR A 61 27.06 9.25 -17.56
N CYS A 62 27.93 9.84 -16.72
CA CYS A 62 29.27 9.34 -16.43
C CYS A 62 29.39 9.03 -14.94
N ALA A 63 30.09 7.95 -14.59
CA ALA A 63 30.25 7.48 -13.23
C ALA A 63 31.68 7.01 -12.94
N ASN A 64 32.07 7.12 -11.68
CA ASN A 64 33.29 6.50 -11.15
C ASN A 64 32.94 5.10 -10.64
N LEU A 65 33.78 4.12 -10.96
CA LEU A 65 33.68 2.76 -10.45
C LEU A 65 34.80 2.55 -9.42
N THR A 66 34.41 2.35 -8.17
CA THR A 66 35.32 1.95 -7.10
C THR A 66 35.30 0.43 -6.99
N VAL A 67 36.46 -0.21 -7.06
CA VAL A 67 36.60 -1.67 -6.87
C VAL A 67 37.47 -1.93 -5.64
N THR A 68 36.99 -2.79 -4.73
CA THR A 68 37.62 -3.05 -3.43
C THR A 68 37.91 -4.53 -3.26
N ASN A 69 39.13 -4.87 -2.87
CA ASN A 69 39.51 -6.22 -2.46
C ASN A 69 39.26 -6.43 -0.96
N ASN A 70 38.25 -7.21 -0.62
CA ASN A 70 37.89 -7.53 0.76
C ASN A 70 38.57 -8.80 1.29
N ASN A 71 39.42 -9.44 0.48
CA ASN A 71 40.18 -10.61 0.92
C ASN A 71 41.35 -10.22 1.82
N GLY A 72 41.77 -11.15 2.68
CA GLY A 72 43.00 -11.03 3.47
C GLY A 72 44.30 -11.15 2.67
N SER A 73 44.22 -11.30 1.35
CA SER A 73 45.34 -11.47 0.42
C SER A 73 45.13 -10.64 -0.86
N ALA A 74 46.22 -10.30 -1.55
CA ALA A 74 46.14 -9.59 -2.82
C ALA A 74 45.35 -10.40 -3.88
N VAL A 75 44.54 -9.70 -4.67
CA VAL A 75 43.82 -10.27 -5.81
C VAL A 75 44.44 -9.73 -7.10
N ASN A 76 44.77 -10.63 -8.02
CA ASN A 76 45.26 -10.32 -9.36
C ASN A 76 44.18 -10.66 -10.38
N ASN A 77 44.07 -9.85 -11.45
CA ASN A 77 43.07 -10.03 -12.51
C ASN A 77 41.65 -10.10 -11.94
N TRP A 78 41.30 -9.17 -11.07
CA TRP A 78 39.94 -9.08 -10.56
C TRP A 78 38.97 -8.75 -11.70
N GLU A 79 37.74 -9.22 -11.55
CA GLU A 79 36.62 -8.98 -12.45
C GLU A 79 35.35 -8.72 -11.63
N VAL A 80 34.53 -7.76 -12.08
CA VAL A 80 33.23 -7.42 -11.50
C VAL A 80 32.20 -7.19 -12.59
N ASP A 81 30.97 -7.64 -12.33
CA ASP A 81 29.82 -7.36 -13.19
C ASP A 81 29.09 -6.14 -12.67
N VAL A 82 29.06 -5.08 -13.48
CA VAL A 82 28.46 -3.80 -13.14
C VAL A 82 27.17 -3.64 -13.93
N ASN A 83 26.04 -3.44 -13.25
CA ASN A 83 24.79 -3.12 -13.93
C ASN A 83 24.82 -1.66 -14.40
N ILE A 84 24.76 -1.45 -15.71
CA ILE A 84 24.76 -0.18 -16.41
C ILE A 84 23.34 0.06 -16.92
N GLY A 85 22.70 1.13 -16.47
CA GLY A 85 21.37 1.54 -16.92
C GLY A 85 21.39 2.13 -18.33
N GLY A 86 21.87 1.37 -19.32
CA GLY A 86 22.07 1.84 -20.68
C GLY A 86 23.26 1.18 -21.39
N THR A 87 23.66 1.72 -22.54
CA THR A 87 24.83 1.26 -23.30
C THR A 87 26.07 2.07 -22.92
N VAL A 88 27.15 1.40 -22.48
CA VAL A 88 28.44 2.02 -22.19
C VAL A 88 29.00 2.61 -23.49
N THR A 89 29.24 3.92 -23.48
CA THR A 89 29.81 4.65 -24.63
C THR A 89 31.33 4.79 -24.51
N SER A 90 31.86 4.83 -23.28
CA SER A 90 33.29 4.85 -23.00
C SER A 90 33.57 4.36 -21.58
N LEU A 91 34.64 3.60 -21.37
CA LEU A 91 35.15 3.22 -20.04
C LEU A 91 36.67 3.23 -20.07
N TRP A 92 37.30 3.79 -19.03
CA TRP A 92 38.74 3.96 -18.93
C TRP A 92 39.32 3.33 -17.66
N ASN A 93 40.64 3.10 -17.66
CA ASN A 93 41.41 2.52 -16.55
C ASN A 93 41.01 1.07 -16.13
N ALA A 94 40.24 0.37 -16.96
CA ALA A 94 39.96 -1.06 -16.85
C ALA A 94 39.69 -1.67 -18.24
N ALA A 95 39.75 -3.00 -18.34
CA ALA A 95 39.26 -3.73 -19.51
C ALA A 95 37.76 -4.00 -19.32
N TRP A 96 36.99 -4.02 -20.40
CA TRP A 96 35.55 -4.23 -20.31
C TRP A 96 34.91 -4.84 -21.56
N THR A 97 33.80 -5.53 -21.35
CA THR A 97 32.79 -5.88 -22.36
C THR A 97 31.40 -5.59 -21.80
N GLN A 98 30.37 -5.55 -22.64
CA GLN A 98 28.99 -5.38 -22.18
C GLN A 98 28.07 -6.41 -22.85
N ASP A 99 27.20 -7.04 -22.05
CA ASP A 99 26.08 -7.87 -22.49
C ASP A 99 24.77 -7.32 -21.92
N GLY A 100 23.89 -6.84 -22.80
CA GLY A 100 22.69 -6.09 -22.40
C GLY A 100 23.05 -4.91 -21.48
N ASN A 101 22.50 -4.92 -20.27
CA ASN A 101 22.75 -3.90 -19.26
C ASN A 101 23.93 -4.24 -18.32
N ILE A 102 24.65 -5.34 -18.52
CA ILE A 102 25.75 -5.73 -17.63
C ILE A 102 27.09 -5.45 -18.31
N ALA A 103 27.91 -4.59 -17.71
CA ALA A 103 29.30 -4.41 -18.09
C ALA A 103 30.20 -5.34 -17.25
N HIS A 104 30.91 -6.24 -17.92
CA HIS A 104 31.95 -7.06 -17.32
C HIS A 104 33.24 -6.24 -17.29
N VAL A 105 33.71 -5.84 -16.11
CA VAL A 105 34.86 -4.94 -15.94
C VAL A 105 35.99 -5.67 -15.21
N SER A 106 37.21 -5.62 -15.76
CA SER A 106 38.38 -6.28 -15.18
C SER A 106 39.61 -5.40 -15.11
N GLY A 107 40.47 -5.67 -14.12
CA GLY A 107 41.65 -4.86 -13.85
C GLY A 107 42.66 -4.87 -15.01
N SER A 108 43.02 -3.69 -15.51
CA SER A 108 43.96 -3.51 -16.63
C SER A 108 45.15 -2.63 -16.25
N GLY A 109 46.32 -2.92 -16.82
CA GLY A 109 47.55 -2.17 -16.61
C GLY A 109 47.96 -2.08 -15.14
N GLN A 110 48.13 -0.87 -14.62
CA GLN A 110 48.52 -0.65 -13.22
C GLN A 110 47.42 -0.99 -12.20
N TYR A 111 46.19 -1.24 -12.65
CA TYR A 111 45.03 -1.55 -11.79
C TYR A 111 44.72 -3.06 -11.73
N THR A 112 45.54 -3.91 -12.33
CA THR A 112 45.33 -5.38 -12.38
C THR A 112 45.46 -6.07 -11.03
N THR A 113 46.20 -5.48 -10.08
CA THR A 113 46.40 -6.04 -8.74
C THR A 113 45.83 -5.11 -7.67
N LEU A 114 44.96 -5.64 -6.80
CA LEU A 114 44.49 -4.96 -5.58
C LEU A 114 45.08 -5.69 -4.36
N GLN A 115 45.83 -4.97 -3.52
CA GLN A 115 46.30 -5.50 -2.24
C GLN A 115 45.13 -5.80 -1.29
N ALA A 116 45.38 -6.56 -0.23
CA ALA A 116 44.36 -6.85 0.79
C ALA A 116 43.79 -5.55 1.38
N GLY A 117 42.47 -5.37 1.32
CA GLY A 117 41.76 -4.17 1.78
C GLY A 117 41.91 -2.94 0.88
N GLN A 118 42.58 -3.04 -0.28
CA GLN A 118 42.78 -1.91 -1.17
C GLN A 118 41.54 -1.65 -2.05
N SER A 119 41.22 -0.38 -2.25
CA SER A 119 40.26 0.10 -3.25
C SER A 119 40.95 0.87 -4.37
N THR A 120 40.42 0.80 -5.60
CA THR A 120 40.75 1.71 -6.71
C THR A 120 39.50 2.44 -7.17
N SER A 121 39.51 3.78 -7.11
CA SER A 121 38.43 4.65 -7.61
C SER A 121 38.82 5.40 -8.89
N GLN A 122 39.89 4.95 -9.54
CA GLN A 122 40.42 5.57 -10.75
C GLN A 122 39.72 5.07 -12.03
N ILE A 123 38.78 4.14 -11.91
CA ILE A 123 38.02 3.59 -13.04
C ILE A 123 36.77 4.46 -13.22
N GLY A 124 36.42 4.75 -14.47
CA GLY A 124 35.18 5.46 -14.76
C GLY A 124 34.63 5.07 -16.12
N PHE A 125 33.34 5.35 -16.31
CA PHE A 125 32.63 5.08 -17.54
C PHE A 125 31.57 6.13 -17.83
N CYS A 126 31.13 6.22 -19.08
CA CYS A 126 29.94 6.94 -19.49
C CYS A 126 29.00 6.00 -20.25
N ALA A 127 27.69 6.20 -20.12
CA ALA A 127 26.67 5.38 -20.75
C ALA A 127 25.48 6.23 -21.22
N ASN A 128 24.83 5.81 -22.31
CA ASN A 128 23.57 6.38 -22.79
C ASN A 128 22.40 5.51 -22.31
N ARG A 129 21.37 6.11 -21.74
CA ARG A 129 20.16 5.39 -21.31
C ARG A 129 19.36 4.95 -22.53
N SER A 130 18.87 3.71 -22.53
CA SER A 130 18.05 3.19 -23.62
C SER A 130 16.72 3.96 -23.67
N ALA A 131 16.38 4.51 -24.84
CA ALA A 131 15.07 5.12 -25.06
C ALA A 131 14.01 4.00 -25.00
N ASP A 132 13.04 4.15 -24.10
CA ASP A 132 11.96 3.18 -23.96
C ASP A 132 11.07 3.22 -25.21
N GLY A 133 10.74 2.04 -25.73
CA GLY A 133 10.08 1.87 -27.03
C GLY A 133 8.61 2.28 -27.00
N GLY A 134 8.28 3.37 -27.69
CA GLY A 134 6.92 3.76 -28.04
C GLY A 134 6.90 4.36 -29.44
N ASP A 135 6.37 3.60 -30.40
CA ASP A 135 6.11 4.00 -31.78
C ASP A 135 4.77 4.75 -31.84
N ASP A 136 4.81 6.05 -32.15
CA ASP A 136 3.75 6.81 -32.81
C ASP A 136 4.44 7.99 -33.52
N GLY A 137 4.39 7.94 -34.85
CA GLY A 137 4.84 9.02 -35.70
C GLY A 137 3.80 10.12 -35.82
N SER A 138 4.22 11.36 -35.54
CA SER A 138 3.68 12.51 -36.24
C SER A 138 4.76 13.55 -36.51
N SER A 139 5.04 13.72 -37.78
CA SER A 139 5.86 14.77 -38.38
C SER A 139 5.13 16.12 -38.37
N GLY A 140 5.83 17.18 -37.95
CA GLY A 140 5.44 18.57 -38.15
C GLY A 140 6.32 19.53 -37.34
N GLY A 141 7.13 20.33 -38.03
CA GLY A 141 8.25 21.07 -37.47
C GLY A 141 8.04 22.56 -37.17
N ASP A 142 9.19 23.15 -36.86
CA ASP A 142 9.59 24.57 -36.80
C ASP A 142 9.35 25.39 -35.51
N ASP A 143 10.45 25.49 -34.76
CA ASP A 143 11.17 26.71 -34.33
C ASP A 143 10.43 27.90 -33.71
N GLY A 144 10.82 28.18 -32.46
CA GLY A 144 10.54 29.45 -31.79
C GLY A 144 11.13 29.52 -30.38
N SER A 145 12.44 29.72 -30.28
CA SER A 145 13.18 29.96 -29.03
C SER A 145 12.68 31.20 -28.27
N SER A 146 12.39 31.04 -26.97
CA SER A 146 12.77 31.99 -25.93
C SER A 146 12.63 31.33 -24.56
N GLY A 147 13.76 31.24 -23.85
CA GLY A 147 13.90 30.45 -22.64
C GLY A 147 13.23 31.00 -21.38
N SER A 148 12.91 30.05 -20.51
CA SER A 148 12.95 30.18 -19.07
C SER A 148 13.09 28.76 -18.49
N ASP A 149 14.32 28.45 -18.06
CA ASP A 149 14.72 27.58 -16.93
C ASP A 149 13.83 26.36 -16.56
N PRO A 150 14.30 25.10 -16.71
CA PRO A 150 13.68 23.94 -16.08
C PRO A 150 14.47 23.56 -14.81
N SER A 151 14.03 24.08 -13.67
CA SER A 151 14.44 23.55 -12.37
C SER A 151 13.20 23.30 -11.51
N ASP A 152 12.60 22.12 -11.63
CA ASP A 152 12.09 21.43 -10.44
C ASP A 152 11.85 19.94 -10.76
N GLY A 153 12.88 19.13 -10.48
CA GLY A 153 12.79 17.68 -10.43
C GLY A 153 13.02 17.24 -8.98
N GLY A 154 11.95 16.78 -8.33
CA GLY A 154 12.00 15.96 -7.12
C GLY A 154 12.55 16.61 -5.86
N SER A 155 11.79 17.51 -5.22
CA SER A 155 12.09 17.88 -3.83
C SER A 155 11.61 16.77 -2.88
N SER A 156 12.55 16.00 -2.34
CA SER A 156 12.41 15.38 -1.02
C SER A 156 12.37 16.50 0.04
N ALA A 157 11.22 17.15 0.21
CA ALA A 157 11.04 18.17 1.23
C ALA A 157 10.70 17.48 2.58
N GLY A 158 11.72 16.87 3.21
CA GLY A 158 11.62 16.21 4.51
C GLY A 158 13.01 15.95 5.13
N LEU A 159 13.07 15.55 6.41
CA LEU A 159 14.33 15.30 7.13
C LEU A 159 15.05 14.01 6.67
N ALA A 160 14.44 13.26 5.73
CA ALA A 160 14.94 11.99 5.21
C ALA A 160 15.45 12.12 3.76
N LYS A 161 16.61 12.76 3.59
CA LYS A 161 17.25 12.88 2.28
C LYS A 161 17.66 11.52 1.72
N ASN A 162 17.37 11.28 0.44
CA ASN A 162 17.61 10.00 -0.23
C ASN A 162 16.90 8.81 0.46
N GLY A 163 15.72 9.06 1.04
CA GLY A 163 14.87 7.99 1.57
C GLY A 163 14.32 7.07 0.48
N ASP A 164 14.21 7.55 -0.75
CA ASP A 164 13.79 6.83 -1.96
C ASP A 164 14.90 5.97 -2.60
N VAL A 165 16.12 6.00 -2.04
CA VAL A 165 17.25 5.17 -2.51
C VAL A 165 17.68 5.46 -3.97
N GLU A 166 17.22 6.57 -4.56
CA GLU A 166 17.51 6.87 -5.97
C GLU A 166 18.93 7.39 -6.18
N ASN A 167 19.55 7.92 -5.13
CA ASN A 167 20.92 8.42 -5.12
C ASN A 167 21.84 7.55 -4.24
N GLY A 168 21.93 6.26 -4.59
CA GLY A 168 22.79 5.30 -3.92
C GLY A 168 22.31 4.96 -2.50
N LEU A 169 23.23 4.49 -1.66
CA LEU A 169 22.98 4.22 -0.24
C LEU A 169 23.25 5.45 0.64
N THR A 170 23.13 6.66 0.10
CA THR A 170 23.31 7.88 0.90
C THR A 170 22.33 7.86 2.07
N ASN A 171 22.85 7.99 3.30
CA ASN A 171 22.13 7.84 4.59
C ASN A 171 21.69 6.43 4.98
N TRP A 172 21.84 5.44 4.11
CA TRP A 172 21.52 4.04 4.37
C TRP A 172 22.78 3.24 4.76
N SER A 173 22.69 2.41 5.79
CA SER A 173 23.77 1.50 6.21
C SER A 173 23.20 0.30 6.96
N SER A 174 23.99 -0.39 7.78
CA SER A 174 23.51 -1.45 8.68
C SER A 174 24.13 -1.35 10.07
N THR A 175 23.44 -1.90 11.08
CA THR A 175 24.07 -2.20 12.37
C THR A 175 25.05 -3.37 12.23
N SER A 176 24.70 -4.33 11.37
CA SER A 176 25.49 -5.50 10.93
C SER A 176 24.71 -6.21 9.82
N GLY A 177 25.35 -7.13 9.09
CA GLY A 177 24.81 -7.71 7.86
C GLY A 177 25.12 -6.85 6.63
N ASP A 178 24.94 -7.44 5.45
CA ASP A 178 25.38 -6.85 4.19
C ASP A 178 24.23 -6.07 3.55
N VAL A 179 24.43 -4.76 3.39
CA VAL A 179 23.46 -3.86 2.77
C VAL A 179 23.91 -3.47 1.37
N VAL A 180 23.02 -3.62 0.39
CA VAL A 180 23.25 -3.25 -1.01
C VAL A 180 22.06 -2.47 -1.56
N ARG A 181 22.32 -1.49 -2.43
CA ARG A 181 21.28 -0.93 -3.30
C ARG A 181 20.98 -1.94 -4.40
N THR A 182 19.71 -2.17 -4.69
CA THR A 182 19.26 -3.16 -5.67
C THR A 182 18.09 -2.63 -6.48
N THR A 183 17.99 -3.08 -7.72
CA THR A 183 16.85 -2.83 -8.61
C THR A 183 16.03 -4.10 -8.84
N GLN A 184 16.27 -5.15 -8.04
CA GLN A 184 15.53 -6.42 -8.16
C GLN A 184 14.07 -6.27 -7.71
N ASP A 185 13.85 -5.37 -6.76
CA ASP A 185 12.55 -5.02 -6.20
C ASP A 185 12.67 -3.60 -5.66
N SER A 186 11.65 -2.78 -5.83
CA SER A 186 11.52 -1.43 -5.26
C SER A 186 10.06 -1.17 -4.96
N HIS A 187 9.78 -0.32 -3.97
CA HIS A 187 8.42 0.08 -3.68
C HIS A 187 7.98 1.19 -4.64
N ASN A 188 8.81 2.21 -4.77
CA ASN A 188 8.67 3.29 -5.73
C ASN A 188 10.04 3.56 -6.37
N GLY A 189 10.06 4.24 -7.52
CA GLY A 189 11.32 4.49 -8.22
C GLY A 189 12.01 3.22 -8.72
N ALA A 190 13.31 3.31 -8.96
CA ALA A 190 14.11 2.30 -9.63
C ALA A 190 14.88 1.38 -8.67
N ALA A 191 14.99 1.70 -7.37
CA ALA A 191 15.78 0.89 -6.46
C ALA A 191 15.31 0.91 -5.01
N SER A 192 15.74 -0.12 -4.28
CA SER A 192 15.60 -0.19 -2.82
C SER A 192 16.90 -0.65 -2.17
N VAL A 193 16.90 -0.69 -0.83
CA VAL A 193 17.98 -1.25 -0.02
C VAL A 193 17.66 -2.69 0.34
N LEU A 194 18.53 -3.65 0.01
CA LEU A 194 18.44 -5.03 0.49
C LEU A 194 19.47 -5.28 1.60
N ILE A 195 19.04 -5.85 2.72
CA ILE A 195 19.93 -6.45 3.71
C ILE A 195 19.95 -7.97 3.64
N SER A 196 21.14 -8.55 3.76
CA SER A 196 21.38 -9.99 3.78
C SER A 196 22.43 -10.37 4.83
N ASN A 197 22.72 -11.67 4.97
CA ASN A 197 23.74 -12.21 5.90
C ASN A 197 23.59 -11.75 7.36
N ARG A 198 22.34 -11.56 7.80
CA ARG A 198 22.00 -11.30 9.20
C ARG A 198 22.22 -12.56 10.05
N THR A 199 22.73 -12.40 11.26
CA THR A 199 22.97 -13.52 12.20
C THR A 199 22.42 -13.29 13.60
N ALA A 200 21.82 -12.13 13.86
CA ALA A 200 21.11 -11.80 15.10
C ALA A 200 19.91 -10.89 14.81
N SER A 201 18.89 -10.92 15.66
CA SER A 201 17.66 -10.14 15.48
C SER A 201 17.89 -8.63 15.42
N TRP A 202 18.89 -8.13 16.15
CA TRP A 202 19.27 -6.71 16.18
C TRP A 202 20.10 -6.25 14.97
N HIS A 203 20.55 -7.17 14.11
CA HIS A 203 21.15 -6.79 12.83
C HIS A 203 20.07 -6.19 11.94
N GLY A 204 20.31 -5.03 11.34
CA GLY A 204 19.27 -4.33 10.59
C GLY A 204 19.78 -3.23 9.70
N ILE A 205 18.93 -2.79 8.77
CA ILE A 205 19.18 -1.61 7.92
C ILE A 205 19.11 -0.38 8.83
N THR A 206 19.98 0.61 8.60
CA THR A 206 19.93 1.88 9.31
C THR A 206 19.69 3.03 8.35
N PHE A 207 18.97 4.06 8.81
CA PHE A 207 18.77 5.30 8.09
C PHE A 207 19.15 6.50 8.97
N LYS A 208 20.03 7.37 8.46
CA LYS A 208 20.49 8.57 9.16
C LYS A 208 19.78 9.82 8.62
N PRO A 209 18.82 10.41 9.34
CA PRO A 209 18.16 11.64 8.90
C PRO A 209 19.05 12.87 9.12
N ASP A 210 18.57 14.02 8.64
CA ASP A 210 19.00 15.32 9.13
C ASP A 210 18.81 15.44 10.66
N PRO A 211 19.58 16.29 11.36
CA PRO A 211 19.52 16.40 12.82
C PRO A 211 18.11 16.69 13.37
N LEU A 212 17.72 15.95 14.41
CA LEU A 212 16.43 16.13 15.08
C LEU A 212 16.54 17.11 16.25
N SER A 213 15.56 18.00 16.35
CA SER A 213 15.47 19.00 17.42
C SER A 213 14.99 18.37 18.72
N ASN A 214 15.70 18.63 19.82
CA ASN A 214 15.30 18.18 21.14
C ASN A 214 13.95 18.78 21.56
N GLY A 215 13.07 17.95 22.11
CA GLY A 215 11.71 18.33 22.50
C GLY A 215 10.69 18.28 21.36
N LYS A 216 11.10 17.98 20.13
CA LYS A 216 10.19 17.81 18.99
C LYS A 216 9.77 16.37 18.80
N LYS A 217 8.61 16.21 18.17
CA LYS A 217 8.04 14.93 17.78
C LYS A 217 8.14 14.80 16.27
N TYR A 218 8.45 13.60 15.80
CA TYR A 218 8.64 13.30 14.38
C TYR A 218 7.77 12.11 13.99
N ASN A 219 7.31 12.09 12.74
CA ASN A 219 6.65 10.94 12.14
C ASN A 219 7.63 10.28 11.18
N ALA A 220 7.97 9.02 11.44
CA ALA A 220 8.90 8.23 10.63
C ALA A 220 8.13 7.12 9.90
N SER A 221 8.41 6.91 8.62
CA SER A 221 7.87 5.79 7.83
C SER A 221 8.95 5.19 6.94
N VAL A 222 8.83 3.91 6.63
CA VAL A 222 9.65 3.18 5.65
C VAL A 222 8.86 2.00 5.09
N TRP A 223 8.98 1.72 3.80
CA TRP A 223 8.39 0.55 3.18
C TRP A 223 9.34 -0.63 3.27
N VAL A 224 8.84 -1.83 3.61
CA VAL A 224 9.65 -3.04 3.75
C VAL A 224 9.01 -4.23 3.06
N LYS A 225 9.84 -5.15 2.54
CA LYS A 225 9.40 -6.41 1.93
C LYS A 225 10.41 -7.51 2.20
N LEU A 226 10.00 -8.72 2.52
CA LEU A 226 10.95 -9.82 2.72
C LEU A 226 11.55 -10.27 1.38
N ALA A 227 12.78 -10.78 1.42
CA ALA A 227 13.38 -11.37 0.23
C ALA A 227 12.59 -12.62 -0.23
N PRO A 228 12.50 -12.90 -1.54
CA PRO A 228 11.72 -14.03 -2.07
C PRO A 228 12.03 -15.37 -1.40
N GLY A 229 10.98 -16.13 -1.06
CA GLY A 229 11.08 -17.45 -0.42
C GLY A 229 11.22 -17.40 1.10
N THR A 230 11.06 -16.24 1.72
CA THR A 230 11.15 -16.06 3.17
C THR A 230 9.77 -16.17 3.82
N SER A 231 9.65 -16.93 4.91
CA SER A 231 8.41 -16.98 5.71
C SER A 231 8.11 -15.62 6.34
N ASP A 232 6.83 -15.27 6.45
CA ASP A 232 6.41 -14.06 7.14
C ASP A 232 7.04 -13.89 8.53
N THR A 233 7.48 -12.69 8.84
CA THR A 233 8.14 -12.36 10.11
C THR A 233 7.87 -10.89 10.47
N THR A 234 8.18 -10.49 11.70
CA THR A 234 8.01 -9.10 12.13
C THR A 234 9.24 -8.28 11.75
N ILE A 235 9.02 -7.15 11.09
CA ILE A 235 10.01 -6.08 10.92
C ILE A 235 9.66 -4.95 11.89
N ILE A 236 10.70 -4.28 12.38
CA ILE A 236 10.65 -3.45 13.57
C ILE A 236 11.42 -2.16 13.29
N LEU A 237 10.83 -1.01 13.58
CA LEU A 237 11.50 0.29 13.49
C LEU A 237 11.88 0.75 14.89
N THR A 238 13.16 1.05 15.09
CA THR A 238 13.73 1.48 16.36
C THR A 238 14.54 2.76 16.15
N GLY A 239 14.32 3.79 16.97
CA GLY A 239 15.14 5.00 16.98
C GLY A 239 16.30 4.85 17.95
N LYS A 240 17.52 5.18 17.52
CA LYS A 240 18.73 5.16 18.35
C LYS A 240 19.24 6.56 18.62
N ARG A 241 19.49 6.86 19.90
CA ARG A 241 20.19 8.06 20.37
C ARG A 241 21.66 7.76 20.63
N THR A 242 22.45 8.82 20.78
CA THR A 242 23.85 8.72 21.21
C THR A 242 23.91 8.27 22.66
N ASP A 243 24.81 7.34 22.97
CA ASP A 243 25.11 6.88 24.32
C ASP A 243 25.47 8.08 25.22
N ASP A 244 24.89 8.11 26.42
CA ASP A 244 25.26 9.06 27.45
C ASP A 244 26.26 8.46 28.45
N ALA A 245 26.51 9.14 29.57
CA ALA A 245 27.47 8.68 30.57
C ALA A 245 26.88 7.65 31.55
N ASP A 246 25.62 7.27 31.39
CA ASP A 246 24.98 6.21 32.17
C ASP A 246 25.46 4.82 31.70
N THR A 247 25.20 3.78 32.50
CA THR A 247 25.63 2.41 32.19
C THR A 247 24.53 1.57 31.53
N SER A 248 23.42 2.18 31.12
CA SER A 248 22.17 1.54 30.70
C SER A 248 21.91 1.73 29.21
N THR A 249 22.57 0.90 28.40
CA THR A 249 22.47 0.88 26.92
C THR A 249 21.06 0.74 26.32
N THR A 250 20.02 0.47 27.10
CA THR A 250 18.64 0.35 26.62
C THR A 250 17.92 1.68 26.58
N ASN A 251 18.41 2.70 27.31
CA ASN A 251 17.76 4.00 27.34
C ASN A 251 17.90 4.72 25.99
N GLU A 252 18.89 4.37 25.19
CA GLU A 252 19.18 4.99 23.89
C GLU A 252 18.31 4.44 22.76
N TYR A 253 17.62 3.31 22.96
CA TYR A 253 16.81 2.64 21.96
C TYR A 253 15.33 2.83 22.25
N VAL A 254 14.59 3.36 21.28
CA VAL A 254 13.14 3.54 21.38
C VAL A 254 12.48 2.76 20.26
N ARG A 255 11.70 1.75 20.63
CA ARG A 255 10.84 1.03 19.68
C ARG A 255 9.75 1.97 19.16
N ILE A 256 9.72 2.21 17.85
CA ILE A 256 8.78 3.14 17.20
C ILE A 256 7.58 2.40 16.64
N ALA A 257 7.83 1.32 15.89
CA ALA A 257 6.77 0.59 15.20
C ALA A 257 7.16 -0.88 14.93
N THR A 258 6.18 -1.71 14.62
CA THR A 258 6.36 -3.09 14.16
C THR A 258 5.33 -3.42 13.09
N VAL A 259 5.72 -4.21 12.09
CA VAL A 259 4.82 -4.70 11.05
C VAL A 259 5.13 -6.16 10.70
N LYS A 260 4.12 -6.93 10.35
CA LYS A 260 4.32 -8.27 9.78
C LYS A 260 4.58 -8.13 8.28
N ALA A 261 5.80 -8.41 7.85
CA ALA A 261 6.19 -8.33 6.44
C ALA A 261 6.11 -9.71 5.77
N THR A 262 5.87 -9.72 4.45
CA THR A 262 5.85 -10.92 3.61
C THR A 262 6.79 -10.73 2.42
N ASP A 263 7.06 -11.79 1.66
CA ASP A 263 7.95 -11.75 0.50
C ASP A 263 7.26 -11.35 -0.82
N TYR A 264 5.94 -11.13 -0.79
CA TYR A 264 5.13 -10.89 -1.98
C TYR A 264 4.49 -9.49 -2.04
N GLN A 265 4.54 -8.71 -0.96
CA GLN A 265 4.03 -7.34 -0.96
C GLN A 265 4.93 -6.42 -0.14
N TRP A 266 5.06 -5.17 -0.59
CA TRP A 266 5.65 -4.10 0.20
C TRP A 266 4.66 -3.67 1.29
N THR A 267 5.16 -3.51 2.51
CA THR A 267 4.34 -3.12 3.66
C THR A 267 4.96 -1.92 4.37
N GLU A 268 4.15 -0.90 4.64
CA GLU A 268 4.61 0.29 5.33
C GLU A 268 4.83 0.03 6.84
N LEU A 269 6.00 0.41 7.34
CA LEU A 269 6.39 0.39 8.73
C LEU A 269 6.56 1.84 9.23
N LYS A 270 5.56 2.34 9.96
CA LYS A 270 5.51 3.74 10.39
C LYS A 270 5.16 3.91 11.87
N GLY A 271 5.66 4.99 12.46
CA GLY A 271 5.32 5.38 13.82
C GLY A 271 5.87 6.75 14.17
N SER A 272 5.64 7.18 15.42
CA SER A 272 6.09 8.49 15.88
C SER A 272 7.23 8.39 16.87
N TYR A 273 8.21 9.29 16.73
CA TYR A 273 9.40 9.38 17.54
C TYR A 273 9.52 10.75 18.21
N SER A 274 9.58 10.79 19.54
CA SER A 274 9.85 12.03 20.29
C SER A 274 11.34 12.14 20.61
N GLN A 275 12.01 13.13 20.01
CA GLN A 275 13.42 13.38 20.29
C GLN A 275 13.55 14.04 21.66
N THR A 276 14.18 13.35 22.61
CA THR A 276 14.44 13.84 23.97
C THR A 276 15.86 13.47 24.40
N GLY A 277 16.49 14.30 25.23
CA GLY A 277 17.79 13.97 25.83
C GLY A 277 18.95 14.08 24.83
N THR A 278 19.75 13.02 24.71
CA THR A 278 20.95 13.00 23.85
C THR A 278 20.61 13.06 22.36
N PRO A 279 21.54 13.55 21.51
CA PRO A 279 21.31 13.67 20.07
C PRO A 279 20.89 12.35 19.42
N PHE A 280 19.92 12.43 18.51
CA PHE A 280 19.54 11.31 17.66
C PHE A 280 20.71 10.84 16.80
N GLN A 281 20.88 9.52 16.65
CA GLN A 281 21.96 8.93 15.85
C GLN A 281 21.44 8.43 14.50
N HIS A 282 20.49 7.49 14.51
CA HIS A 282 19.88 6.91 13.31
C HIS A 282 18.65 6.07 13.68
N PHE A 283 17.83 5.75 12.69
CA PHE A 283 16.83 4.70 12.79
C PHE A 283 17.46 3.35 12.45
N ILE A 284 16.89 2.27 13.01
CA ILE A 284 17.23 0.88 12.75
C ILE A 284 15.94 0.16 12.35
N ILE A 285 15.97 -0.50 11.21
CA ILE A 285 14.94 -1.40 10.70
C ILE A 285 15.47 -2.79 10.98
N GLU A 286 14.92 -3.47 11.99
CA GLU A 286 15.36 -4.77 12.50
C GLU A 286 14.26 -5.82 12.35
N SER A 287 14.53 -7.09 12.70
CA SER A 287 13.51 -8.16 12.61
C SER A 287 13.56 -9.07 13.84
N ASP A 288 12.41 -9.62 14.23
CA ASP A 288 12.33 -10.67 15.24
C ASP A 288 13.03 -11.97 14.83
N SER A 289 13.30 -12.15 13.53
CA SER A 289 14.15 -13.21 13.01
C SER A 289 15.60 -12.76 12.86
N SER A 290 16.52 -13.65 13.21
CA SER A 290 17.97 -13.40 13.18
C SER A 290 18.61 -13.52 11.80
N SER A 291 17.92 -14.10 10.81
CA SER A 291 18.55 -14.50 9.53
C SER A 291 17.80 -14.11 8.26
N VAL A 292 16.58 -13.57 8.36
CA VAL A 292 15.81 -13.15 7.19
C VAL A 292 16.49 -11.98 6.47
N SER A 293 16.46 -12.02 5.15
CA SER A 293 16.84 -10.88 4.28
C SER A 293 15.58 -10.12 3.90
N TYR A 294 15.68 -8.80 3.74
CA TYR A 294 14.54 -7.94 3.40
C TYR A 294 14.99 -6.66 2.72
N TYR A 295 14.08 -6.11 1.93
CA TYR A 295 14.20 -4.82 1.29
C TYR A 295 13.62 -3.71 2.18
N ALA A 296 14.15 -2.50 2.05
CA ALA A 296 13.61 -1.27 2.61
C ALA A 296 13.69 -0.14 1.58
N ASP A 297 12.68 0.73 1.56
CA ASP A 297 12.54 1.78 0.55
C ASP A 297 11.68 2.96 1.08
N ASP A 298 11.74 4.09 0.39
CA ASP A 298 10.93 5.30 0.65
C ASP A 298 10.89 5.73 2.13
N PHE A 299 12.05 5.85 2.78
CA PHE A 299 12.12 6.35 4.16
C PHE A 299 11.69 7.82 4.22
N THR A 300 10.71 8.15 5.05
CA THR A 300 10.26 9.52 5.27
C THR A 300 10.37 9.92 6.74
N LEU A 301 10.65 11.21 6.97
CA LEU A 301 10.70 11.78 8.32
C LEU A 301 10.26 13.24 8.30
N GLU A 302 9.23 13.53 9.09
CA GLU A 302 8.63 14.87 9.18
C GLU A 302 8.49 15.32 10.63
N GLU A 303 8.75 16.60 10.91
CA GLU A 303 8.46 17.20 12.21
C GLU A 303 6.94 17.34 12.39
N ALA A 304 6.41 16.81 13.48
CA ALA A 304 5.04 17.05 13.88
C ALA A 304 4.95 18.50 14.39
N GLY A 305 4.22 19.37 13.68
CA GLY A 305 4.15 20.81 13.97
C GLY A 305 3.77 21.14 15.42
N ASP A 306 4.27 22.29 15.92
CA ASP A 306 3.93 22.84 17.24
C ASP A 306 2.44 23.17 17.32
N ALA A 307 1.66 22.24 17.87
CA ALA A 307 0.33 22.53 18.37
C ALA A 307 0.46 23.20 19.74
N ASP A 308 0.00 24.45 19.82
CA ASP A 308 -0.36 25.10 21.08
C ASP A 308 -1.27 24.16 21.89
N ASN A 309 -0.94 24.03 23.16
CA ASN A 309 -1.35 22.94 24.03
C ASN A 309 -2.83 23.06 24.42
N SER A 310 -3.71 22.30 23.76
CA SER A 310 -4.97 21.80 24.33
C SER A 310 -5.56 20.63 23.51
N GLY A 311 -5.41 19.41 24.04
CA GLY A 311 -6.28 18.26 23.72
C GLY A 311 -5.76 17.32 22.62
N GLY A 312 -5.34 16.11 23.02
CA GLY A 312 -4.75 15.10 22.15
C GLY A 312 -5.73 14.39 21.22
N GLY A 313 -5.20 13.82 20.13
CA GLY A 313 -5.96 12.99 19.21
C GLY A 313 -5.03 12.31 18.20
N SER A 314 -4.58 11.10 18.56
CA SER A 314 -3.78 10.19 17.73
C SER A 314 -4.39 9.91 16.36
N SER A 315 -3.54 9.96 15.34
CA SER A 315 -3.72 9.33 14.05
C SER A 315 -3.35 7.85 14.13
N ASP A 316 -4.32 7.01 13.83
CA ASP A 316 -4.17 5.61 13.56
C ASP A 316 -5.44 5.12 12.85
N GLY A 317 -5.33 3.98 12.19
CA GLY A 317 -6.43 3.27 11.54
C GLY A 317 -6.03 2.85 10.13
N GLY A 318 -5.72 1.59 9.84
CA GLY A 318 -5.70 0.38 10.67
C GLY A 318 -5.65 -0.84 9.75
N SER A 319 -5.45 -2.09 10.17
CA SER A 319 -4.87 -2.70 11.36
C SER A 319 -5.28 -4.18 11.28
N SER A 320 -4.31 -5.08 11.39
CA SER A 320 -4.40 -6.18 12.34
C SER A 320 -3.01 -6.29 12.95
N SER A 321 -2.67 -5.66 14.07
CA SER A 321 -3.37 -5.50 15.34
C SER A 321 -2.75 -4.33 16.11
N GLY A 322 -3.57 -3.41 16.62
CA GLY A 322 -3.13 -2.37 17.57
C GLY A 322 -3.18 -0.93 17.06
N GLY A 323 -3.70 -0.71 15.84
CA GLY A 323 -3.95 0.64 15.35
C GLY A 323 -5.25 1.24 15.92
N LYS A 324 -5.29 2.45 16.50
CA LYS A 324 -6.57 3.09 16.92
C LYS A 324 -7.53 3.15 15.73
N LYS A 325 -8.75 2.66 15.93
CA LYS A 325 -9.81 2.66 14.90
C LYS A 325 -10.27 4.10 14.66
N PHE A 326 -10.66 4.42 13.43
CA PHE A 326 -11.29 5.70 13.18
C PHE A 326 -12.73 5.71 13.73
N VAL A 327 -13.17 6.91 14.13
CA VAL A 327 -14.55 7.28 14.39
C VAL A 327 -14.84 8.51 13.53
N GLY A 328 -15.52 8.27 12.42
CA GLY A 328 -15.81 9.26 11.39
C GLY A 328 -17.27 9.69 11.35
N ASN A 329 -17.57 10.57 10.40
CA ASN A 329 -18.90 11.07 10.17
C ASN A 329 -19.10 11.52 8.71
N ILE A 330 -20.34 11.84 8.35
CA ILE A 330 -20.68 12.39 7.04
C ILE A 330 -20.57 13.92 6.98
N THR A 331 -20.53 14.44 5.75
CA THR A 331 -20.88 15.84 5.46
C THR A 331 -22.26 16.20 6.04
N THR A 332 -22.52 17.49 6.28
CA THR A 332 -23.82 17.98 6.77
C THR A 332 -24.43 18.90 5.72
N SER A 333 -25.57 18.50 5.13
CA SER A 333 -26.22 19.29 4.07
C SER A 333 -25.27 19.64 2.91
N GLY A 334 -24.41 18.69 2.55
CA GLY A 334 -23.41 18.82 1.48
C GLY A 334 -22.24 19.73 1.74
N GLN A 335 -21.97 20.08 3.01
CA GLN A 335 -20.81 20.86 3.42
C GLN A 335 -20.04 20.16 4.54
N VAL A 336 -18.74 20.42 4.63
CA VAL A 336 -17.95 20.05 5.80
C VAL A 336 -18.06 21.15 6.84
N ARG A 337 -18.53 20.83 8.04
CA ARG A 337 -18.65 21.82 9.12
C ARG A 337 -17.27 22.19 9.67
N SER A 338 -17.12 23.43 10.12
CA SER A 338 -15.88 23.92 10.74
C SER A 338 -15.51 23.22 12.05
N ASP A 339 -16.47 22.54 12.70
CA ASP A 339 -16.27 21.77 13.92
C ASP A 339 -15.95 20.29 13.69
N PHE A 340 -15.85 19.84 12.43
CA PHE A 340 -15.74 18.41 12.10
C PHE A 340 -14.48 17.77 12.69
N SER A 341 -13.31 18.40 12.53
CA SER A 341 -12.01 17.90 13.04
C SER A 341 -11.91 17.86 14.56
N LYS A 342 -12.80 18.56 15.28
CA LYS A 342 -12.89 18.46 16.74
C LYS A 342 -13.35 17.08 17.20
N TYR A 343 -14.11 16.39 16.35
CA TYR A 343 -14.89 15.22 16.75
C TYR A 343 -14.57 13.98 15.95
N TRP A 344 -14.20 14.11 14.67
CA TRP A 344 -14.20 13.01 13.72
C TRP A 344 -12.85 12.90 13.01
N ASN A 345 -12.40 11.67 12.79
CA ASN A 345 -11.12 11.37 12.13
C ASN A 345 -11.27 10.46 10.89
N GLN A 346 -12.41 10.55 10.21
CA GLN A 346 -12.72 9.99 8.89
C GLN A 346 -13.93 10.75 8.34
N ILE A 347 -14.01 10.96 7.02
CA ILE A 347 -15.14 11.66 6.38
C ILE A 347 -15.73 10.90 5.18
N THR A 348 -17.05 10.88 5.11
CA THR A 348 -17.84 10.32 4.00
C THR A 348 -18.77 11.41 3.44
N PRO A 349 -18.95 11.58 2.12
CA PRO A 349 -20.01 12.42 1.59
C PRO A 349 -21.37 11.74 1.80
N GLU A 350 -22.34 12.42 2.43
CA GLU A 350 -23.68 11.87 2.69
C GLU A 350 -24.43 11.53 1.39
N ASN A 351 -24.40 12.47 0.45
CA ASN A 351 -25.08 12.34 -0.84
C ASN A 351 -24.19 12.72 -2.02
N GLU A 352 -23.15 13.51 -1.79
CA GLU A 352 -22.38 14.16 -2.84
C GLU A 352 -21.60 13.15 -3.68
N GLY A 353 -21.22 12.00 -3.10
CA GLY A 353 -20.51 10.93 -3.77
C GLY A 353 -21.40 9.94 -4.54
N LYS A 354 -22.73 10.01 -4.39
CA LYS A 354 -23.64 9.06 -5.06
C LYS A 354 -23.68 9.37 -6.55
N TRP A 355 -23.72 8.33 -7.40
CA TRP A 355 -23.62 8.50 -8.85
C TRP A 355 -24.66 9.49 -9.42
N GLY A 356 -25.92 9.43 -8.99
CA GLY A 356 -26.96 10.37 -9.46
C GLY A 356 -26.79 11.81 -8.97
N SER A 357 -25.97 12.06 -7.94
CA SER A 357 -25.60 13.41 -7.50
C SER A 357 -24.48 13.97 -8.36
N VAL A 358 -23.49 13.14 -8.70
CA VAL A 358 -22.33 13.54 -9.50
C VAL A 358 -22.69 13.62 -10.98
N GLU A 359 -23.41 12.65 -11.52
CA GLU A 359 -23.65 12.55 -12.96
C GLU A 359 -25.16 12.55 -13.29
N ARG A 360 -25.88 13.55 -12.81
CA ARG A 360 -27.33 13.68 -13.04
C ARG A 360 -27.69 13.72 -14.52
N THR A 361 -26.83 14.32 -15.34
CA THR A 361 -26.93 14.36 -16.80
C THR A 361 -25.73 13.59 -17.36
N ARG A 362 -25.99 12.65 -18.28
CA ARG A 362 -24.94 11.80 -18.86
C ARG A 362 -23.79 12.65 -19.41
N ASP A 363 -22.57 12.24 -19.09
CA ASP A 363 -21.31 12.89 -19.49
C ASP A 363 -21.12 14.32 -18.93
N VAL A 364 -21.92 14.72 -17.93
CA VAL A 364 -21.82 16.02 -17.27
C VAL A 364 -21.69 15.83 -15.76
N TYR A 365 -20.43 15.77 -15.33
CA TYR A 365 -20.10 15.57 -13.93
C TYR A 365 -20.15 16.85 -13.10
N ASN A 366 -20.66 16.72 -11.88
CA ASN A 366 -20.61 17.69 -10.80
C ASN A 366 -19.82 17.12 -9.60
N TRP A 367 -18.51 17.30 -9.65
CA TRP A 367 -17.58 16.80 -8.63
C TRP A 367 -17.52 17.65 -7.37
N SER A 368 -18.17 18.83 -7.32
CA SER A 368 -17.87 19.86 -6.32
C SER A 368 -18.05 19.40 -4.87
N GLY A 369 -19.06 18.58 -4.60
CA GLY A 369 -19.31 18.07 -3.24
C GLY A 369 -18.32 16.98 -2.83
N VAL A 370 -17.93 16.10 -3.77
CA VAL A 370 -16.90 15.08 -3.55
C VAL A 370 -15.53 15.74 -3.36
N ASP A 371 -15.20 16.72 -4.20
CA ASP A 371 -13.97 17.52 -4.09
C ASP A 371 -13.85 18.17 -2.71
N ALA A 372 -14.94 18.75 -2.19
CA ALA A 372 -14.92 19.39 -0.88
C ALA A 372 -14.59 18.40 0.24
N ALA A 373 -15.23 17.22 0.24
CA ALA A 373 -15.01 16.21 1.27
C ALA A 373 -13.62 15.52 1.12
N TYR A 374 -13.20 15.20 -0.10
CA TYR A 374 -11.90 14.59 -0.39
C TYR A 374 -10.74 15.53 -0.02
N ASN A 375 -10.81 16.80 -0.45
CA ASN A 375 -9.76 17.78 -0.13
C ASN A 375 -9.70 18.06 1.37
N TYR A 376 -10.84 18.11 2.05
CA TYR A 376 -10.86 18.21 3.51
C TYR A 376 -10.16 17.01 4.16
N ALA A 377 -10.43 15.80 3.69
CA ALA A 377 -9.79 14.59 4.20
C ALA A 377 -8.27 14.64 4.04
N LYS A 378 -7.78 15.00 2.84
CA LYS A 378 -6.35 15.19 2.55
C LYS A 378 -5.73 16.29 3.42
N GLN A 379 -6.39 17.44 3.56
CA GLN A 379 -5.90 18.56 4.37
C GLN A 379 -5.78 18.21 5.85
N HIS A 380 -6.71 17.40 6.36
CA HIS A 380 -6.76 17.01 7.77
C HIS A 380 -6.10 15.66 8.04
N ASN A 381 -5.54 15.02 7.02
CA ASN A 381 -4.88 13.72 7.10
C ASN A 381 -5.77 12.63 7.75
N ILE A 382 -7.04 12.63 7.35
CA ILE A 382 -8.04 11.64 7.78
C ILE A 382 -8.51 10.84 6.57
N PRO A 383 -8.94 9.57 6.74
CA PRO A 383 -9.41 8.78 5.61
C PRO A 383 -10.65 9.39 4.95
N PHE A 384 -10.66 9.39 3.63
CA PHE A 384 -11.84 9.66 2.82
C PHE A 384 -12.51 8.35 2.43
N LYS A 385 -13.81 8.24 2.69
CA LYS A 385 -14.62 7.11 2.23
C LYS A 385 -15.56 7.57 1.12
N GLN A 386 -15.40 7.01 -0.07
CA GLN A 386 -16.34 7.18 -1.16
C GLN A 386 -17.60 6.35 -0.93
N HIS A 387 -18.76 7.01 -1.01
CA HIS A 387 -20.07 6.37 -0.96
C HIS A 387 -20.93 6.94 -2.10
N THR A 388 -21.24 6.20 -3.15
CA THR A 388 -20.90 4.78 -3.47
C THR A 388 -20.88 4.61 -5.00
N PHE A 389 -20.25 3.55 -5.53
CA PHE A 389 -20.23 3.32 -6.98
C PHE A 389 -21.53 2.73 -7.53
N VAL A 390 -21.98 1.59 -7.03
CA VAL A 390 -23.11 0.84 -7.60
C VAL A 390 -24.19 0.64 -6.53
N TRP A 391 -25.32 1.31 -6.71
CA TRP A 391 -26.47 1.22 -5.81
C TRP A 391 -27.79 1.29 -6.59
N GLY A 392 -28.80 0.51 -6.19
CA GLY A 392 -30.14 0.55 -6.77
C GLY A 392 -30.99 1.75 -6.33
N SER A 393 -30.39 2.73 -5.67
CA SER A 393 -30.99 4.03 -5.36
C SER A 393 -30.02 5.16 -5.69
N GLN A 394 -30.55 6.37 -5.88
CA GLN A 394 -29.79 7.60 -6.17
C GLN A 394 -28.72 7.45 -7.26
N TYR A 395 -28.99 6.61 -8.27
CA TYR A 395 -28.23 6.48 -9.50
C TYR A 395 -28.85 7.36 -10.60
N PRO A 396 -28.14 7.68 -11.69
CA PRO A 396 -28.71 8.51 -12.75
C PRO A 396 -29.86 7.83 -13.50
N ASN A 397 -31.02 8.49 -13.61
CA ASN A 397 -32.21 7.91 -14.27
C ASN A 397 -31.96 7.53 -15.75
N TRP A 398 -31.07 8.23 -16.44
CA TRP A 398 -30.79 8.01 -17.87
C TRP A 398 -30.22 6.60 -18.13
N ILE A 399 -29.54 5.99 -17.16
CA ILE A 399 -28.92 4.66 -17.31
C ILE A 399 -29.95 3.55 -17.56
N THR A 400 -31.19 3.73 -17.08
CA THR A 400 -32.26 2.72 -17.19
C THR A 400 -32.75 2.51 -18.61
N SER A 401 -32.53 3.49 -19.49
CA SER A 401 -32.97 3.44 -20.89
C SER A 401 -31.95 2.81 -21.84
N LEU A 402 -30.74 2.57 -21.35
CA LEU A 402 -29.62 2.07 -22.14
C LEU A 402 -29.67 0.56 -22.33
N SER A 403 -29.01 0.07 -23.38
CA SER A 403 -28.78 -1.36 -23.57
C SER A 403 -27.85 -1.93 -22.48
N ALA A 404 -27.85 -3.25 -22.28
CA ALA A 404 -26.97 -3.90 -21.30
C ALA A 404 -25.48 -3.56 -21.52
N SER A 405 -25.02 -3.52 -22.78
CA SER A 405 -23.64 -3.17 -23.12
C SER A 405 -23.32 -1.71 -22.84
N GLU A 406 -24.27 -0.81 -23.08
CA GLU A 406 -24.08 0.61 -22.73
C GLU A 406 -24.08 0.77 -21.21
N GLN A 407 -24.98 0.14 -20.47
CA GLN A 407 -24.94 0.17 -19.00
C GLN A 407 -23.60 -0.34 -18.44
N ALA A 408 -23.04 -1.40 -19.03
CA ALA A 408 -21.72 -1.89 -18.67
C ALA A 408 -20.62 -0.83 -18.90
N ALA A 409 -20.65 -0.18 -20.06
CA ALA A 409 -19.69 0.88 -20.41
C ALA A 409 -19.79 2.08 -19.46
N GLU A 410 -21.00 2.53 -19.13
CA GLU A 410 -21.20 3.69 -18.24
C GLU A 410 -20.82 3.37 -16.79
N ILE A 411 -21.03 2.14 -16.31
CA ILE A 411 -20.54 1.72 -14.99
C ILE A 411 -19.01 1.73 -14.97
N GLU A 412 -18.37 1.23 -16.03
CA GLU A 412 -16.91 1.23 -16.15
C GLU A 412 -16.36 2.65 -16.22
N GLU A 413 -16.95 3.53 -17.04
CA GLU A 413 -16.57 4.94 -17.17
C GLU A 413 -16.73 5.69 -15.85
N TRP A 414 -17.87 5.57 -15.17
CA TRP A 414 -18.09 6.17 -13.86
C TRP A 414 -17.02 5.78 -12.83
N ILE A 415 -16.69 4.48 -12.74
CA ILE A 415 -15.66 3.98 -11.83
C ILE A 415 -14.28 4.48 -12.25
N HIS A 416 -13.96 4.42 -13.54
CA HIS A 416 -12.70 4.91 -14.09
C HIS A 416 -12.50 6.39 -13.77
N ASP A 417 -13.45 7.25 -14.13
CA ASP A 417 -13.34 8.71 -14.00
C ASP A 417 -13.24 9.15 -12.54
N PHE A 418 -13.99 8.50 -11.64
CA PHE A 418 -13.82 8.71 -10.21
C PHE A 418 -12.39 8.36 -9.77
N CYS A 419 -11.93 7.15 -10.08
CA CYS A 419 -10.63 6.67 -9.64
C CYS A 419 -9.46 7.47 -10.24
N SER A 420 -9.58 7.92 -11.49
CA SER A 420 -8.60 8.81 -12.12
C SER A 420 -8.57 10.18 -11.45
N ARG A 421 -9.70 10.68 -10.96
CA ARG A 421 -9.78 11.97 -10.26
C ARG A 421 -9.27 11.89 -8.82
N TYR A 422 -9.52 10.76 -8.14
CA TYR A 422 -9.19 10.56 -6.73
C TYR A 422 -8.30 9.32 -6.53
N PRO A 423 -7.04 9.33 -7.02
CA PRO A 423 -6.17 8.15 -6.99
C PRO A 423 -5.81 7.68 -5.59
N ASP A 424 -5.83 8.59 -4.60
CA ASP A 424 -5.54 8.27 -3.19
C ASP A 424 -6.81 8.06 -2.35
N VAL A 425 -7.93 7.63 -2.94
CA VAL A 425 -9.12 7.30 -2.15
C VAL A 425 -8.84 6.11 -1.23
N ASP A 426 -9.11 6.28 0.07
CA ASP A 426 -8.77 5.26 1.07
C ASP A 426 -9.76 4.08 1.08
N ILE A 427 -11.05 4.40 1.04
CA ILE A 427 -12.14 3.43 1.24
C ILE A 427 -13.26 3.70 0.23
N ILE A 428 -13.83 2.66 -0.37
CA ILE A 428 -14.92 2.78 -1.33
C ILE A 428 -16.01 1.77 -0.99
N ASP A 429 -17.24 2.24 -0.77
CA ASP A 429 -18.41 1.39 -0.92
C ASP A 429 -18.63 1.13 -2.41
N VAL A 430 -18.16 -0.03 -2.90
CA VAL A 430 -18.24 -0.36 -4.33
C VAL A 430 -19.67 -0.74 -4.69
N VAL A 431 -20.26 -1.65 -3.93
CA VAL A 431 -21.64 -2.09 -4.09
C VAL A 431 -22.38 -1.83 -2.79
N ASN A 432 -23.51 -1.13 -2.90
CA ASN A 432 -24.40 -0.84 -1.78
C ASN A 432 -25.73 -1.59 -1.94
N GLU A 433 -26.20 -2.20 -0.85
CA GLU A 433 -27.56 -2.74 -0.70
C GLU A 433 -27.96 -3.84 -1.70
N ALA A 434 -27.01 -4.72 -2.04
CA ALA A 434 -27.20 -5.80 -2.99
C ALA A 434 -28.04 -6.98 -2.47
N THR A 435 -28.29 -7.05 -1.16
CA THR A 435 -29.07 -8.16 -0.57
C THR A 435 -30.48 -8.21 -1.19
N PRO A 436 -31.00 -9.40 -1.56
CA PRO A 436 -32.37 -9.52 -2.04
C PRO A 436 -33.38 -8.90 -1.08
N GLY A 437 -34.32 -8.12 -1.63
CA GLY A 437 -35.32 -7.38 -0.84
C GLY A 437 -34.87 -6.01 -0.35
N HIS A 438 -33.62 -5.61 -0.62
CA HIS A 438 -33.11 -4.26 -0.38
C HIS A 438 -33.19 -3.41 -1.66
N ALA A 439 -32.11 -2.73 -2.04
CA ALA A 439 -32.02 -1.92 -3.25
C ALA A 439 -30.93 -2.41 -4.22
N PRO A 440 -31.00 -3.65 -4.71
CA PRO A 440 -30.03 -4.16 -5.68
C PRO A 440 -30.08 -3.36 -6.99
N ALA A 441 -28.91 -3.06 -7.56
CA ALA A 441 -28.77 -2.27 -8.78
C ALA A 441 -29.21 -3.07 -10.01
N ALA A 442 -30.47 -2.90 -10.42
CA ALA A 442 -31.04 -3.60 -11.58
C ALA A 442 -30.29 -3.31 -12.89
N PHE A 443 -29.77 -2.09 -13.08
CA PHE A 443 -28.97 -1.72 -14.24
C PHE A 443 -27.64 -2.49 -14.27
N ALA A 444 -26.95 -2.64 -13.13
CA ALA A 444 -25.71 -3.42 -13.07
C ALA A 444 -25.97 -4.91 -13.28
N LYS A 445 -27.09 -5.43 -12.74
CA LYS A 445 -27.54 -6.80 -13.02
C LYS A 445 -27.85 -7.02 -14.50
N ASN A 446 -28.45 -6.05 -15.18
CA ASN A 446 -28.70 -6.14 -16.62
C ASN A 446 -27.40 -6.05 -17.43
N ALA A 447 -26.44 -5.23 -17.00
CA ALA A 447 -25.13 -5.09 -17.62
C ALA A 447 -24.26 -6.35 -17.52
N PHE A 448 -24.19 -6.96 -16.33
CA PHE A 448 -23.19 -7.99 -16.02
C PHE A 448 -23.81 -9.37 -15.67
N GLY A 449 -25.13 -9.49 -15.67
CA GLY A 449 -25.82 -10.71 -15.28
C GLY A 449 -25.77 -10.98 -13.78
N ASP A 450 -25.84 -12.26 -13.38
CA ASP A 450 -25.87 -12.64 -11.96
C ASP A 450 -24.53 -12.40 -11.22
N ASP A 451 -23.41 -12.21 -11.94
CA ASP A 451 -22.08 -11.91 -11.37
C ASP A 451 -21.83 -10.40 -11.18
N TRP A 452 -22.87 -9.56 -11.29
CA TRP A 452 -22.72 -8.10 -11.33
C TRP A 452 -22.03 -7.51 -10.10
N VAL A 453 -22.23 -8.08 -8.91
CA VAL A 453 -21.54 -7.65 -7.68
C VAL A 453 -20.04 -7.84 -7.88
N THR A 454 -19.61 -9.06 -8.15
CA THR A 454 -18.19 -9.40 -8.35
C THR A 454 -17.57 -8.61 -9.51
N GLN A 455 -18.30 -8.37 -10.61
CA GLN A 455 -17.78 -7.57 -11.71
C GLN A 455 -17.60 -6.09 -11.36
N SER A 456 -18.51 -5.52 -10.57
CA SER A 456 -18.35 -4.14 -10.08
C SER A 456 -17.08 -3.99 -9.24
N PHE A 457 -16.76 -4.99 -8.40
CA PHE A 457 -15.50 -5.02 -7.65
C PHE A 457 -14.27 -5.24 -8.52
N ARG A 458 -14.33 -6.05 -9.59
CA ARG A 458 -13.20 -6.19 -10.52
C ARG A 458 -12.90 -4.88 -11.25
N LEU A 459 -13.93 -4.13 -11.65
CA LEU A 459 -13.75 -2.79 -12.22
C LEU A 459 -13.16 -1.82 -11.19
N ALA A 460 -13.69 -1.81 -9.96
CA ALA A 460 -13.15 -0.96 -8.90
C ALA A 460 -11.67 -1.30 -8.58
N ARG A 461 -11.29 -2.57 -8.50
CA ARG A 461 -9.88 -2.96 -8.29
C ARG A 461 -8.99 -2.57 -9.48
N LYS A 462 -9.50 -2.65 -10.71
CA LYS A 462 -8.76 -2.26 -11.92
C LYS A 462 -8.37 -0.78 -11.90
N TYR A 463 -9.28 0.09 -11.47
CA TYR A 463 -9.08 1.55 -11.56
C TYR A 463 -8.67 2.20 -10.23
N CYS A 464 -9.08 1.65 -9.09
CA CYS A 464 -8.70 2.07 -7.74
C CYS A 464 -7.91 0.93 -7.04
N PRO A 465 -6.70 0.57 -7.51
CA PRO A 465 -5.98 -0.60 -7.01
C PRO A 465 -5.55 -0.48 -5.54
N ASN A 466 -5.41 0.74 -5.01
CA ASN A 466 -4.89 1.00 -3.67
C ASN A 466 -6.01 1.19 -2.62
N ALA A 467 -7.27 1.29 -3.04
CA ALA A 467 -8.38 1.53 -2.14
C ALA A 467 -8.84 0.23 -1.44
N THR A 468 -9.36 0.38 -0.22
CA THR A 468 -10.13 -0.67 0.44
C THR A 468 -11.53 -0.74 -0.15
N LEU A 469 -11.86 -1.87 -0.79
CA LEU A 469 -13.14 -2.08 -1.47
C LEU A 469 -14.15 -2.76 -0.56
N VAL A 470 -15.26 -2.07 -0.30
CA VAL A 470 -16.27 -2.44 0.69
C VAL A 470 -17.58 -2.88 0.02
N LEU A 471 -18.13 -4.02 0.47
CA LEU A 471 -19.51 -4.43 0.19
C LEU A 471 -20.39 -3.98 1.35
N ASN A 472 -21.25 -2.99 1.11
CA ASN A 472 -22.00 -2.28 2.15
C ASN A 472 -23.49 -2.64 2.12
N ASP A 473 -24.10 -2.87 3.28
CA ASP A 473 -25.53 -3.17 3.35
C ASP A 473 -26.18 -2.85 4.71
N TYR A 474 -27.49 -2.60 4.71
CA TYR A 474 -28.29 -2.33 5.91
C TYR A 474 -28.94 -3.57 6.48
N ASN A 475 -29.53 -3.41 7.66
CA ASN A 475 -30.22 -4.44 8.42
C ASN A 475 -29.41 -5.69 8.79
N VAL A 476 -28.16 -5.85 8.33
CA VAL A 476 -27.38 -7.09 8.44
C VAL A 476 -27.28 -7.55 9.89
N LEU A 477 -27.15 -6.61 10.84
CA LEU A 477 -27.09 -6.91 12.28
C LEU A 477 -28.47 -7.10 12.94
N SER A 478 -29.55 -6.94 12.19
CA SER A 478 -30.93 -7.02 12.66
C SER A 478 -31.60 -8.33 12.23
N TRP A 479 -31.96 -8.51 10.95
CA TRP A 479 -32.81 -9.60 10.48
C TRP A 479 -32.36 -10.32 9.20
N ASN A 480 -31.48 -9.76 8.37
CA ASN A 480 -31.00 -10.37 7.12
C ASN A 480 -29.57 -10.91 7.18
N THR A 481 -28.99 -11.15 8.37
CA THR A 481 -27.58 -11.58 8.53
C THR A 481 -27.20 -12.73 7.60
N ASP A 482 -27.98 -13.81 7.59
CA ASP A 482 -27.65 -15.03 6.85
C ASP A 482 -27.85 -14.84 5.33
N GLU A 483 -28.81 -14.00 4.93
CA GLU A 483 -29.09 -13.68 3.52
C GLU A 483 -28.01 -12.77 2.93
N PHE A 484 -27.56 -11.76 3.69
CA PHE A 484 -26.40 -10.95 3.34
C PHE A 484 -25.15 -11.83 3.18
N ILE A 485 -24.86 -12.72 4.15
CA ILE A 485 -23.72 -13.64 4.07
C ILE A 485 -23.80 -14.51 2.81
N ALA A 486 -24.98 -15.05 2.48
CA ALA A 486 -25.17 -15.84 1.28
C ALA A 486 -24.92 -15.05 0.00
N MET A 487 -25.39 -13.80 -0.06
CA MET A 487 -25.19 -12.88 -1.19
C MET A 487 -23.73 -12.43 -1.33
N ALA A 488 -23.05 -12.13 -0.23
CA ALA A 488 -21.67 -11.64 -0.22
C ALA A 488 -20.65 -12.74 -0.57
N LYS A 489 -20.93 -13.99 -0.20
CA LYS A 489 -19.98 -15.10 -0.27
C LYS A 489 -19.32 -15.31 -1.65
N PRO A 490 -20.02 -15.24 -2.81
CA PRO A 490 -19.38 -15.37 -4.11
C PRO A 490 -18.31 -14.28 -4.37
N ALA A 491 -18.60 -13.02 -4.06
CA ALA A 491 -17.65 -11.92 -4.24
C ALA A 491 -16.48 -12.01 -3.27
N VAL A 492 -16.73 -12.37 -2.00
CA VAL A 492 -15.68 -12.63 -1.01
C VAL A 492 -14.77 -13.79 -1.45
N GLN A 493 -15.34 -14.90 -1.93
CA GLN A 493 -14.57 -16.06 -2.40
C GLN A 493 -13.80 -15.79 -3.70
N ALA A 494 -14.25 -14.83 -4.51
CA ALA A 494 -13.52 -14.35 -5.67
C ALA A 494 -12.29 -13.50 -5.31
N GLY A 495 -12.13 -13.10 -4.04
CA GLY A 495 -11.00 -12.31 -3.55
C GLY A 495 -11.00 -10.86 -4.01
N VAL A 496 -12.18 -10.33 -4.38
CA VAL A 496 -12.31 -8.96 -4.92
C VAL A 496 -12.84 -7.95 -3.88
N VAL A 497 -13.32 -8.44 -2.74
CA VAL A 497 -13.85 -7.63 -1.62
C VAL A 497 -12.82 -7.62 -0.50
N ASP A 498 -12.45 -6.43 -0.01
CA ASP A 498 -11.47 -6.30 1.07
C ASP A 498 -12.14 -6.20 2.44
N ALA A 499 -13.35 -5.61 2.50
CA ALA A 499 -14.06 -5.39 3.75
C ALA A 499 -15.59 -5.44 3.59
N ILE A 500 -16.26 -5.67 4.71
CA ILE A 500 -17.72 -5.67 4.81
C ILE A 500 -18.19 -4.40 5.51
N GLY A 501 -19.11 -3.67 4.88
CA GLY A 501 -19.77 -2.50 5.46
C GLY A 501 -21.13 -2.88 6.06
N LEU A 502 -21.32 -2.56 7.34
CA LEU A 502 -22.58 -2.76 8.05
C LEU A 502 -23.15 -1.39 8.42
N GLN A 503 -24.17 -0.94 7.69
CA GLN A 503 -24.72 0.41 7.87
C GLN A 503 -25.16 0.65 9.32
N ALA A 504 -25.72 -0.37 9.97
CA ALA A 504 -26.06 -0.36 11.40
C ALA A 504 -27.11 0.68 11.82
N HIS A 505 -28.02 1.05 10.91
CA HIS A 505 -29.23 1.81 11.22
C HIS A 505 -30.24 1.01 12.05
N GLY A 506 -31.02 1.73 12.88
CA GLY A 506 -32.25 1.19 13.48
C GLY A 506 -32.05 0.08 14.52
N LEU A 507 -30.88 0.05 15.16
CA LEU A 507 -30.51 -1.01 16.10
C LEU A 507 -30.96 -0.72 17.54
N GLU A 508 -31.61 0.41 17.83
CA GLU A 508 -31.76 0.96 19.18
C GLU A 508 -32.55 0.07 20.14
N ASN A 509 -33.38 -0.83 19.61
CA ASN A 509 -34.21 -1.75 20.38
C ASN A 509 -33.67 -3.19 20.40
N PHE A 510 -32.47 -3.44 19.83
CA PHE A 510 -31.85 -4.76 19.80
C PHE A 510 -30.89 -4.93 20.97
N SER A 511 -30.89 -6.12 21.60
CA SER A 511 -29.96 -6.43 22.67
C SER A 511 -28.52 -6.54 22.13
N THR A 512 -27.55 -6.10 22.93
CA THR A 512 -26.11 -6.25 22.60
C THR A 512 -25.72 -7.70 22.35
N SER A 513 -26.33 -8.66 23.05
CA SER A 513 -26.13 -10.09 22.80
C SER A 513 -26.55 -10.53 21.39
N ARG A 514 -27.68 -10.02 20.89
CA ARG A 514 -28.15 -10.32 19.52
C ARG A 514 -27.26 -9.65 18.48
N LEU A 515 -26.91 -8.39 18.69
CA LEU A 515 -26.01 -7.66 17.81
C LEU A 515 -24.64 -8.33 17.72
N LYS A 516 -24.07 -8.76 18.86
CA LYS A 516 -22.82 -9.51 18.89
C LYS A 516 -22.94 -10.84 18.14
N ALA A 517 -24.00 -11.61 18.37
CA ALA A 517 -24.19 -12.89 17.69
C ALA A 517 -24.28 -12.74 16.17
N ASN A 518 -24.94 -11.68 15.69
CA ASN A 518 -25.00 -11.37 14.26
C ASN A 518 -23.66 -10.87 13.72
N LEU A 519 -22.95 -10.02 14.47
CA LEU A 519 -21.60 -9.57 14.11
C LEU A 519 -20.63 -10.76 14.00
N ASP A 520 -20.65 -11.68 14.95
CA ASP A 520 -19.79 -12.88 14.95
C ASP A 520 -20.02 -13.76 13.72
N LYS A 521 -21.27 -13.84 13.21
CA LYS A 521 -21.57 -14.55 11.95
C LYS A 521 -20.92 -13.86 10.75
N VAL A 522 -20.93 -12.53 10.69
CA VAL A 522 -20.30 -11.77 9.60
C VAL A 522 -18.78 -11.84 9.70
N ILE A 523 -18.21 -11.79 10.92
CA ILE A 523 -16.77 -11.98 11.16
C ILE A 523 -16.26 -13.30 10.57
N ALA A 524 -17.09 -14.35 10.55
CA ALA A 524 -16.74 -15.64 9.97
C ALA A 524 -16.51 -15.61 8.43
N LEU A 525 -16.83 -14.50 7.74
CA LEU A 525 -16.43 -14.27 6.34
C LEU A 525 -14.92 -13.99 6.22
N GLY A 526 -14.22 -13.68 7.31
CA GLY A 526 -12.76 -13.52 7.35
C GLY A 526 -12.23 -12.19 6.83
N LEU A 527 -13.10 -11.19 6.64
CA LEU A 527 -12.73 -9.86 6.20
C LEU A 527 -12.91 -8.82 7.33
N PRO A 528 -12.12 -7.73 7.35
CA PRO A 528 -12.39 -6.55 8.16
C PRO A 528 -13.81 -6.01 7.98
N ILE A 529 -14.34 -5.42 9.04
CA ILE A 529 -15.69 -4.87 9.09
C ILE A 529 -15.63 -3.36 9.35
N TYR A 530 -16.42 -2.59 8.61
CA TYR A 530 -16.75 -1.21 8.96
C TYR A 530 -18.17 -1.15 9.49
N ILE A 531 -18.37 -0.51 10.64
CA ILE A 531 -19.71 -0.03 10.98
C ILE A 531 -19.87 1.29 10.24
N SER A 532 -20.60 1.27 9.14
CA SER A 532 -20.43 2.24 8.06
C SER A 532 -21.36 3.44 8.10
N GLU A 533 -22.50 3.36 8.80
CA GLU A 533 -23.54 4.40 8.81
C GLU A 533 -24.30 4.45 10.16
N TYR A 534 -23.57 4.27 11.27
CA TYR A 534 -24.20 4.08 12.59
C TYR A 534 -25.02 5.29 13.04
N ASP A 535 -26.24 5.04 13.52
CA ASP A 535 -27.07 6.05 14.17
C ASP A 535 -27.91 5.48 15.32
N VAL A 536 -28.42 6.39 16.14
CA VAL A 536 -29.31 6.09 17.27
C VAL A 536 -30.48 7.07 17.27
N ALA A 537 -31.62 6.67 16.72
CA ALA A 537 -32.82 7.49 16.66
C ALA A 537 -33.59 7.48 17.99
N LYS A 538 -33.21 8.39 18.89
CA LYS A 538 -33.90 8.65 20.17
C LYS A 538 -33.93 10.16 20.42
N THR A 539 -35.13 10.72 20.49
CA THR A 539 -35.35 12.14 20.83
C THR A 539 -35.16 12.40 22.33
N ASP A 540 -35.37 11.39 23.18
CA ASP A 540 -34.98 11.44 24.59
C ASP A 540 -33.47 11.24 24.75
N ASP A 541 -32.81 12.22 25.34
CA ASP A 541 -31.35 12.26 25.48
C ASP A 541 -30.80 11.13 26.34
N GLN A 542 -31.50 10.76 27.40
CA GLN A 542 -31.05 9.69 28.29
C GLN A 542 -31.17 8.33 27.57
N ALA A 543 -32.25 8.11 26.83
CA ALA A 543 -32.42 6.91 26.02
C ALA A 543 -31.37 6.82 24.88
N GLN A 544 -31.04 7.94 24.22
CA GLN A 544 -29.98 7.97 23.20
C GLN A 544 -28.62 7.60 23.83
N LEU A 545 -28.31 8.20 24.97
CA LEU A 545 -27.10 7.92 25.74
C LEU A 545 -27.00 6.45 26.17
N ASP A 546 -28.09 5.87 26.67
CA ASP A 546 -28.12 4.49 27.14
C ASP A 546 -27.87 3.50 26.00
N VAL A 547 -28.45 3.74 24.81
CA VAL A 547 -28.20 2.93 23.62
C VAL A 547 -26.76 3.08 23.14
N MET A 548 -26.25 4.31 23.05
CA MET A 548 -24.87 4.59 22.63
C MET A 548 -23.86 3.90 23.56
N LYS A 549 -24.06 3.98 24.89
CA LYS A 549 -23.25 3.28 25.90
C LYS A 549 -23.25 1.76 25.75
N ALA A 550 -24.36 1.19 25.31
CA ALA A 550 -24.50 -0.24 25.16
C ALA A 550 -23.86 -0.75 23.85
N GLN A 551 -24.09 -0.05 22.75
CA GLN A 551 -23.75 -0.53 21.41
C GLN A 551 -22.39 -0.08 20.92
N PHE A 552 -22.01 1.18 21.15
CA PHE A 552 -20.74 1.71 20.63
C PHE A 552 -19.53 0.90 21.12
N PRO A 553 -19.39 0.56 22.41
CA PRO A 553 -18.25 -0.25 22.88
C PRO A 553 -18.26 -1.68 22.32
N LEU A 554 -19.44 -2.25 22.01
CA LEU A 554 -19.54 -3.59 21.41
C LEU A 554 -18.90 -3.59 20.01
N PHE A 555 -19.15 -2.54 19.23
CA PHE A 555 -18.55 -2.40 17.91
C PHE A 555 -17.09 -1.98 18.01
N TYR A 556 -16.81 -0.90 18.75
CA TYR A 556 -15.49 -0.27 18.81
C TYR A 556 -14.41 -1.19 19.40
N ASN A 557 -14.76 -2.08 20.34
CA ASN A 557 -13.80 -3.01 20.93
C ASN A 557 -13.68 -4.36 20.19
N SER A 558 -14.45 -4.59 19.13
CA SER A 558 -14.33 -5.82 18.32
C SER A 558 -13.12 -5.73 17.39
N ASP A 559 -12.12 -6.61 17.53
CA ASP A 559 -10.89 -6.59 16.70
C ASP A 559 -11.15 -6.67 15.19
N ALA A 560 -12.28 -7.26 14.78
CA ALA A 560 -12.66 -7.32 13.37
C ALA A 560 -13.18 -5.98 12.82
N VAL A 561 -13.58 -5.05 13.69
CA VAL A 561 -14.09 -3.73 13.28
C VAL A 561 -12.92 -2.78 13.09
N ALA A 562 -12.70 -2.31 11.86
CA ALA A 562 -11.61 -1.42 11.49
C ALA A 562 -11.95 0.07 11.72
N GLY A 563 -13.23 0.43 11.70
CA GLY A 563 -13.68 1.80 11.94
C GLY A 563 -15.19 1.90 12.09
N ILE A 564 -15.64 3.02 12.66
CA ILE A 564 -17.06 3.37 12.81
C ILE A 564 -17.30 4.73 12.16
N THR A 565 -18.26 4.82 11.25
CA THR A 565 -18.77 6.09 10.72
C THR A 565 -20.16 6.31 11.28
N LEU A 566 -20.42 7.48 11.86
CA LEU A 566 -21.77 7.86 12.25
C LEU A 566 -22.48 8.55 11.08
N TRP A 567 -23.76 8.26 10.88
CA TRP A 567 -24.54 8.83 9.77
C TRP A 567 -25.21 10.15 10.15
N GLY A 568 -24.35 11.11 10.47
CA GLY A 568 -24.71 12.48 10.82
C GLY A 568 -24.63 12.69 12.32
N TYR A 569 -24.28 13.92 12.72
CA TYR A 569 -24.17 14.29 14.13
C TYR A 569 -24.92 15.56 14.51
N VAL A 570 -25.52 16.27 13.55
CA VAL A 570 -26.24 17.52 13.84
C VAL A 570 -27.74 17.27 13.83
N ASP A 571 -28.38 17.49 14.97
CA ASP A 571 -29.81 17.30 15.17
C ASP A 571 -30.63 18.17 14.20
N GLY A 572 -31.67 17.57 13.63
CA GLY A 572 -32.48 18.19 12.57
C GLY A 572 -31.78 18.37 11.21
N LYS A 573 -30.53 17.91 11.07
CA LYS A 573 -29.76 17.90 9.81
C LYS A 573 -29.34 16.50 9.36
N THR A 574 -29.73 15.47 10.10
CA THR A 574 -29.56 14.07 9.73
C THR A 574 -30.75 13.56 8.91
N TRP A 575 -30.58 12.43 8.23
CA TRP A 575 -31.62 11.80 7.41
C TRP A 575 -32.85 11.32 8.22
N ARG A 576 -32.71 11.13 9.54
CA ARG A 576 -33.73 10.59 10.42
C ARG A 576 -33.80 11.37 11.72
N ASP A 577 -35.02 11.69 12.15
CA ASP A 577 -35.26 12.43 13.38
C ASP A 577 -34.68 11.72 14.62
N GLY A 578 -34.13 12.50 15.54
CA GLY A 578 -33.54 12.03 16.80
C GLY A 578 -32.18 11.33 16.69
N THR A 579 -31.51 11.33 15.53
CA THR A 579 -30.17 10.71 15.38
C THR A 579 -29.00 11.66 15.62
N GLY A 580 -29.22 12.98 15.60
CA GLY A 580 -28.16 13.96 15.87
C GLY A 580 -27.58 13.83 17.28
N LEU A 581 -26.32 14.20 17.45
CA LEU A 581 -25.56 14.15 18.70
C LEU A 581 -25.21 15.55 19.24
N ILE A 582 -25.27 16.57 18.38
CA ILE A 582 -25.14 17.98 18.74
C ILE A 582 -26.30 18.77 18.15
N TYR A 583 -26.59 19.92 18.72
CA TYR A 583 -27.45 20.93 18.08
C TYR A 583 -26.62 21.78 17.10
N ASP A 584 -27.30 22.52 16.23
CA ASP A 584 -26.65 23.30 15.17
C ASP A 584 -25.65 24.34 15.72
N ASP A 585 -25.92 24.89 16.91
CA ASP A 585 -25.06 25.82 17.64
C ASP A 585 -23.80 25.19 18.28
N GLY A 586 -23.61 23.88 18.11
CA GLY A 586 -22.50 23.12 18.67
C GLY A 586 -22.74 22.57 20.08
N THR A 587 -23.91 22.84 20.69
CA THR A 587 -24.27 22.29 22.00
C THR A 587 -24.37 20.77 21.92
N GLN A 588 -23.60 20.07 22.76
CA GLN A 588 -23.53 18.62 22.77
C GLN A 588 -24.68 18.00 23.55
N ARG A 589 -25.39 17.03 22.93
CA ARG A 589 -26.31 16.14 23.65
C ARG A 589 -25.51 15.18 24.55
N PRO A 590 -26.12 14.59 25.60
CA PRO A 590 -25.41 13.71 26.54
C PRO A 590 -24.69 12.52 25.89
N ALA A 591 -25.24 11.94 24.82
CA ALA A 591 -24.60 10.87 24.06
C ALA A 591 -23.27 11.33 23.43
N MET A 592 -23.18 12.55 22.92
CA MET A 592 -21.95 13.12 22.38
C MET A 592 -20.89 13.35 23.45
N GLN A 593 -21.28 13.94 24.58
CA GLN A 593 -20.38 14.18 25.71
C GLN A 593 -19.78 12.86 26.20
N TRP A 594 -20.61 11.82 26.32
CA TRP A 594 -20.14 10.49 26.67
C TRP A 594 -19.20 9.92 25.60
N LEU A 595 -19.55 10.04 24.32
CA LEU A 595 -18.74 9.49 23.23
C LEU A 595 -17.35 10.12 23.17
N MET A 596 -17.26 11.45 23.28
CA MET A 596 -15.96 12.14 23.28
C MET A 596 -15.11 11.74 24.50
N ASN A 597 -15.72 11.68 25.69
CA ASN A 597 -15.05 11.16 26.88
C ASN A 597 -14.58 9.70 26.72
N TYR A 598 -15.40 8.85 26.09
CA TYR A 598 -15.08 7.45 25.83
C TYR A 598 -13.89 7.31 24.87
N LEU A 599 -13.81 8.18 23.86
CA LEU A 599 -12.72 8.23 22.89
C LEU A 599 -11.48 8.97 23.39
N GLY A 600 -11.57 9.68 24.51
CA GLY A 600 -10.50 10.52 25.04
C GLY A 600 -10.22 11.76 24.18
N ARG A 601 -11.26 12.36 23.60
CA ARG A 601 -11.22 13.56 22.75
C ARG A 601 -11.76 14.79 23.49
#